data_AF-K2KSL7-F1
#
_entry.id   AF-K2KSL7-F1
#
_cell.length_a   1.000
_cell.length_b   1.000
_cell.length_c   1.000
_cell.angle_alpha   90.00
_cell.angle_beta   90.00
_cell.angle_gamma   90.00
#
_symmetry.space_group_name_H-M   'P 1'
#
loop_
_entity.id
_entity.type
_entity.pdbx_description
1 polymer ?
#
loop_
_entity_poly.entity_id
_entity_poly.type
_entity_poly.pdbx_seq_one_letter_code
_entity_poly.pdbx_strand_id
1 'polypeptide(L)'
;MNEFFSADIVNNIAVCVVIALAASSVSLTMTQTEIFAPWRNLMRRVHPQVGHLFQCFYCLSHWWVIAATVLLQPRLVHSGYGLVDWFIATFATITVTSWISGLSFKAFLMAMAKGKQEIELKALLAKSNDSA
;
A
#
# COMPACT_ATOMS: atom_id res chain seq x y z
N MET A 1 6.93 -18.31 30.85
CA MET A 1 7.00 -18.77 29.44
C MET A 1 5.82 -18.27 28.61
N ASN A 2 4.56 -18.34 29.07
CA ASN A 2 3.41 -17.85 28.30
C ASN A 2 3.39 -16.34 28.03
N GLU A 3 3.84 -15.51 28.98
CA GLU A 3 3.83 -14.05 28.76
C GLU A 3 4.89 -13.57 27.76
N PHE A 4 6.08 -14.19 27.76
CA PHE A 4 7.17 -13.83 26.85
C PHE A 4 6.80 -14.19 25.39
N PHE A 5 6.25 -15.39 25.19
CA PHE A 5 5.79 -15.86 23.88
C PHE A 5 4.62 -15.01 23.34
N SER A 6 3.74 -14.55 24.23
CA SER A 6 2.63 -13.65 23.88
C SER A 6 3.15 -12.27 23.42
N ALA A 7 4.12 -11.69 24.15
CA ALA A 7 4.70 -10.40 23.79
C ALA A 7 5.43 -10.43 22.44
N ASP A 8 6.21 -11.48 22.16
CA ASP A 8 6.91 -11.64 20.89
C ASP A 8 5.96 -11.80 19.70
N ILE A 9 4.90 -12.59 19.87
CA ILE A 9 3.85 -12.75 18.83
C ILE A 9 3.14 -11.43 18.59
N VAL A 10 2.75 -10.71 19.65
CA VAL A 10 2.09 -9.40 19.52
C VAL A 10 3.00 -8.40 18.80
N ASN A 11 4.29 -8.37 19.13
CA ASN A 11 5.26 -7.54 18.45
C ASN A 11 5.38 -7.92 16.96
N ASN A 12 5.46 -9.21 16.62
CA ASN A 12 5.53 -9.66 15.24
C ASN A 12 4.26 -9.35 14.45
N ILE A 13 3.08 -9.46 15.07
CA ILE A 13 1.82 -9.02 14.46
C ILE A 13 1.85 -7.51 14.20
N ALA A 14 2.31 -6.71 15.17
CA ALA A 14 2.43 -5.27 15.01
C ALA A 14 3.39 -4.90 13.86
N VAL A 15 4.53 -5.60 13.76
CA VAL A 15 5.47 -5.45 12.63
C VAL A 15 4.77 -5.75 11.30
N CYS A 16 4.04 -6.86 11.19
CA CYS A 16 3.29 -7.19 9.97
C CYS A 16 2.24 -6.12 9.61
N VAL A 17 1.53 -5.56 10.61
CA VAL A 17 0.56 -4.48 10.38
C VAL A 17 1.25 -3.21 9.89
N VAL A 18 2.38 -2.83 10.49
CA VAL A 18 3.16 -1.65 10.07
C VAL A 18 3.70 -1.85 8.65
N ILE A 19 4.22 -3.03 8.32
CA ILE A 19 4.63 -3.38 6.95
C ILE A 19 3.46 -3.23 5.99
N ALA A 20 2.27 -3.73 6.34
CA ALA A 20 1.11 -3.68 5.47
C ALA A 20 0.65 -2.23 5.20
N LEU A 21 0.65 -1.38 6.22
CA LEU A 21 0.33 0.05 6.09
C LEU A 21 1.37 0.77 5.23
N ALA A 22 2.66 0.56 5.50
CA ALA A 22 3.74 1.18 4.75
C ALA A 22 3.75 0.75 3.28
N ALA A 23 3.62 -0.56 3.02
CA ALA A 23 3.58 -1.10 1.66
C ALA A 23 2.37 -0.59 0.87
N SER A 24 1.18 -0.53 1.48
CA SER A 24 -0.01 0.08 0.87
C SER A 24 0.23 1.55 0.53
N SER A 25 0.73 2.33 1.49
CA SER A 25 0.96 3.77 1.34
C SER A 25 1.97 4.07 0.24
N VAL A 26 3.17 3.47 0.29
CA VAL A 26 4.22 3.65 -0.72
C VAL A 26 3.72 3.26 -2.10
N SER A 27 2.98 2.15 -2.21
CA SER A 27 2.47 1.68 -3.49
C SER A 27 1.45 2.63 -4.09
N LEU A 28 0.51 3.15 -3.28
CA LEU A 28 -0.44 4.15 -3.75
C LEU A 28 0.27 5.45 -4.13
N THR A 29 1.21 5.93 -3.33
CA THR A 29 1.98 7.14 -3.66
C THR A 29 2.71 7.00 -4.99
N MET A 30 3.47 5.91 -5.18
CA MET A 30 4.24 5.67 -6.40
C MET A 30 3.35 5.47 -7.63
N THR A 31 2.18 4.87 -7.46
CA THR A 31 1.29 4.53 -8.58
C THR A 31 0.25 5.59 -8.91
N GLN A 32 -0.10 6.49 -7.98
CA GLN A 32 -1.16 7.48 -8.20
C GLN A 32 -0.64 8.91 -8.32
N THR A 33 0.49 9.26 -7.71
CA THR A 33 0.96 10.64 -7.74
C THR A 33 1.71 10.97 -9.03
N GLU A 34 1.47 12.18 -9.54
CA GLU A 34 2.09 12.68 -10.79
C GLU A 34 3.61 12.80 -10.68
N ILE A 35 4.15 13.01 -9.48
CA ILE A 35 5.60 13.09 -9.23
C ILE A 35 6.32 11.82 -9.70
N PHE A 36 5.65 10.66 -9.64
CA PHE A 36 6.21 9.37 -10.07
C PHE A 36 5.81 8.98 -11.50
N ALA A 37 5.12 9.84 -12.26
CA ALA A 37 4.85 9.61 -13.68
C ALA A 37 6.13 9.33 -14.52
N PRO A 38 7.25 10.10 -14.40
CA PRO A 38 8.46 9.80 -15.16
C PRO A 38 9.06 8.45 -14.80
N TRP A 39 9.03 8.07 -13.52
CA TRP A 39 9.50 6.77 -13.05
C TRP A 39 8.68 5.61 -13.64
N ARG A 40 7.35 5.71 -13.62
CA ARG A 40 6.46 4.70 -14.21
C ARG A 40 6.70 4.56 -15.71
N ASN A 41 6.91 5.67 -16.41
CA ASN A 41 7.21 5.68 -17.84
C ASN A 41 8.58 5.06 -18.17
N LEU A 42 9.60 5.29 -17.33
CA LEU A 42 10.90 4.64 -17.46
C LEU A 42 10.78 3.12 -17.32
N MET A 43 10.09 2.65 -16.28
CA MET A 43 9.93 1.22 -15.99
C MET A 43 9.18 0.47 -17.10
N ARG A 44 8.24 1.13 -17.79
CA ARG A 44 7.58 0.57 -18.98
C ARG A 44 8.53 0.31 -20.15
N ARG A 45 9.61 1.10 -20.27
CA ARG A 45 10.60 0.93 -21.35
C ARG A 45 11.59 -0.20 -21.05
N VAL A 46 11.78 -0.56 -19.77
CA VAL A 46 12.69 -1.64 -19.36
C VAL A 46 12.11 -2.99 -19.74
N HIS A 47 10.89 -3.29 -19.29
CA HIS A 47 10.20 -4.54 -19.62
C HIS A 47 8.69 -4.40 -19.41
N PRO A 48 7.82 -5.01 -20.25
CA PRO A 48 6.37 -4.90 -20.11
C PRO A 48 5.83 -5.32 -18.73
N GLN A 49 6.35 -6.40 -18.15
CA GLN A 49 5.92 -6.88 -16.84
C GLN A 49 6.34 -5.95 -15.69
N VAL A 50 7.54 -5.37 -15.78
CA VAL A 50 8.03 -4.40 -14.78
C VAL A 50 7.22 -3.10 -14.88
N GLY A 51 6.90 -2.67 -16.10
CA GLY A 51 5.97 -1.56 -16.32
C GLY A 51 4.61 -1.78 -15.66
N HIS A 52 4.03 -2.98 -15.83
CA HIS A 52 2.75 -3.32 -15.21
C HIS A 52 2.83 -3.29 -13.67
N LEU A 53 3.92 -3.81 -13.10
CA LEU A 53 4.16 -3.80 -11.66
C LEU A 53 4.12 -2.37 -11.09
N PHE A 54 4.82 -1.42 -11.72
CA PHE A 54 4.87 -0.02 -11.26
C PHE A 54 3.62 0.81 -11.58
N GLN A 55 2.62 0.25 -12.27
CA GLN A 55 1.33 0.90 -12.51
C GLN A 55 0.21 0.32 -11.63
N CYS A 56 0.43 -0.84 -11.03
CA CYS A 56 -0.53 -1.58 -10.24
C CYS A 56 -0.19 -1.45 -8.76
N PHE A 57 -0.93 -0.63 -7.99
CA PHE A 57 -0.68 -0.44 -6.55
C PHE A 57 -0.76 -1.75 -5.76
N TYR A 58 -1.69 -2.62 -6.16
CA TYR A 58 -1.87 -3.94 -5.57
C TYR A 58 -0.63 -4.81 -5.81
N CYS A 59 -0.16 -4.88 -7.05
CA CYS A 59 1.01 -5.66 -7.42
C CYS A 59 2.25 -5.13 -6.69
N LEU A 60 2.48 -3.82 -6.74
CA LEU A 60 3.64 -3.17 -6.12
C LEU A 60 3.68 -3.40 -4.59
N SER A 61 2.52 -3.40 -3.93
CA SER A 61 2.47 -3.62 -2.48
C SER A 61 2.89 -5.03 -2.08
N HIS A 62 2.65 -6.04 -2.92
CA HIS A 62 3.10 -7.41 -2.65
C HIS A 62 4.63 -7.49 -2.63
N TRP A 63 5.28 -6.83 -3.58
CA TRP A 63 6.74 -6.81 -3.66
C TRP A 63 7.35 -6.03 -2.49
N TRP A 64 6.70 -4.95 -2.04
CA TRP A 64 7.13 -4.25 -0.83
C TRP A 64 6.98 -5.12 0.43
N VAL A 65 5.88 -5.87 0.56
CA VAL A 65 5.72 -6.82 1.68
C VAL A 65 6.77 -7.92 1.62
N ILE A 66 7.02 -8.52 0.46
CA ILE A 66 8.05 -9.54 0.28
C ILE A 66 9.42 -8.98 0.67
N ALA A 67 9.78 -7.80 0.16
CA ALA A 67 11.06 -7.16 0.50
C ALA A 67 11.19 -6.89 2.01
N ALA A 68 10.15 -6.31 2.63
CA ALA A 68 10.16 -5.99 4.06
C ALA A 68 10.23 -7.25 4.93
N THR A 69 9.48 -8.29 4.56
CA THR A 69 9.49 -9.57 5.30
C THR A 69 10.81 -10.30 5.14
N VAL A 70 11.50 -10.22 3.99
CA VAL A 70 12.87 -10.77 3.83
C VAL A 70 13.83 -10.11 4.82
N LEU A 71 13.74 -8.79 4.97
CA LEU A 71 14.64 -8.00 5.81
C LEU A 71 14.34 -8.13 7.31
N LEU A 72 13.06 -8.13 7.69
CA LEU A 72 12.62 -8.10 9.08
C LEU A 72 12.31 -9.49 9.66
N GLN A 73 12.14 -10.49 8.79
CA GLN A 73 11.90 -11.90 9.13
C GLN A 73 10.85 -12.13 10.26
N PRO A 74 9.65 -11.53 10.17
CA PRO A 74 8.64 -11.73 11.21
C PRO A 74 8.18 -13.19 11.26
N ARG A 75 7.99 -13.73 12.47
CA ARG A 75 7.49 -15.10 12.68
C ARG A 75 6.19 -15.06 13.48
N LEU A 76 5.08 -15.37 12.80
CA LEU A 76 3.75 -15.42 13.42
C LEU A 76 3.44 -16.80 14.03
N VAL A 77 4.05 -17.84 13.46
CA VAL A 77 3.92 -19.23 13.89
C VAL A 77 5.32 -19.74 14.25
N HIS A 78 5.39 -20.68 15.18
CA HIS A 78 6.63 -21.31 15.61
C HIS A 78 6.50 -22.82 15.39
N SER A 79 6.55 -23.25 14.12
CA SER A 79 6.37 -24.66 13.74
C SER A 79 7.64 -25.50 13.84
N GLY A 80 8.79 -24.86 14.11
CA GLY A 80 10.12 -25.48 14.03
C GLY A 80 10.76 -25.37 12.64
N TYR A 81 10.00 -24.98 11.62
CA TYR A 81 10.48 -24.76 10.25
C TYR A 81 10.47 -23.27 9.89
N GLY A 82 11.59 -22.58 10.11
CA GLY A 82 11.67 -21.12 9.97
C GLY A 82 11.26 -20.57 8.59
N LEU A 83 11.50 -21.31 7.50
CA LEU A 83 11.08 -20.90 6.15
C LEU A 83 9.55 -20.95 5.97
N VAL A 84 8.90 -21.96 6.55
CA VAL A 84 7.44 -22.11 6.49
C VAL A 84 6.78 -21.02 7.31
N ASP A 85 7.28 -20.76 8.51
CA ASP A 85 6.78 -19.69 9.39
C ASP A 85 6.89 -18.31 8.72
N TRP A 86 8.00 -18.07 8.01
CA TRP A 86 8.22 -16.85 7.26
C TRP A 86 7.31 -16.71 6.03
N PHE A 87 7.09 -17.81 5.30
CA PHE A 87 6.15 -17.85 4.19
C PHE A 87 4.72 -17.53 4.66
N ILE A 88 4.28 -18.16 5.75
CA ILE A 88 2.97 -17.89 6.35
C ILE A 88 2.86 -16.41 6.75
N ALA A 89 3.87 -15.86 7.43
CA ALA A 89 3.88 -14.45 7.83
C ALA A 89 3.81 -13.51 6.61
N THR A 90 4.52 -13.83 5.53
CA THR A 90 4.53 -13.05 4.30
C THR A 90 3.15 -13.00 3.66
N PHE A 91 2.51 -14.15 3.43
CA PHE A 91 1.19 -14.21 2.79
C PHE A 91 0.07 -13.68 3.69
N ALA A 92 0.17 -13.86 5.00
CA ALA A 92 -0.73 -13.20 5.95
C ALA A 92 -0.62 -11.67 5.83
N THR A 93 0.60 -11.15 5.79
CA THR A 93 0.85 -9.70 5.65
C THR A 93 0.35 -9.18 4.30
N ILE A 94 0.57 -9.91 3.20
CA ILE A 94 0.04 -9.57 1.87
C ILE A 94 -1.49 -9.46 1.89
N THR A 95 -2.15 -10.40 2.57
CA THR A 95 -3.63 -10.41 2.69
C THR A 95 -4.12 -9.16 3.41
N VAL A 96 -3.50 -8.82 4.56
CA VAL A 96 -3.83 -7.60 5.31
C VAL A 96 -3.54 -6.36 4.47
N THR A 97 -2.41 -6.33 3.77
CA THR A 97 -2.01 -5.22 2.88
C THR A 97 -3.03 -5.01 1.78
N SER A 98 -3.61 -6.07 1.22
CA SER A 98 -4.61 -6.01 0.17
C SER A 98 -5.89 -5.32 0.64
N TRP A 99 -6.36 -5.66 1.84
CA TRP A 99 -7.52 -5.01 2.46
C TRP A 99 -7.26 -3.54 2.74
N ILE A 100 -6.10 -3.22 3.32
CA ILE A 100 -5.68 -1.83 3.58
C ILE A 100 -5.59 -1.06 2.26
N SER A 101 -4.98 -1.64 1.22
CA SER A 101 -4.85 -1.00 -0.09
C SER A 101 -6.21 -0.69 -0.71
N GLY A 102 -7.18 -1.60 -0.60
CA GLY A 102 -8.55 -1.36 -1.05
C GLY A 102 -9.24 -0.20 -0.30
N LEU A 103 -9.09 -0.16 1.02
CA LEU A 103 -9.61 0.93 1.85
C LEU A 103 -8.93 2.27 1.53
N SER A 104 -7.60 2.29 1.45
CA SER A 104 -6.81 3.47 1.12
C SER A 104 -7.11 3.99 -0.29
N PHE A 105 -7.28 3.10 -1.27
CA PHE A 105 -7.65 3.50 -2.63
C PHE A 105 -9.07 4.09 -2.67
N LYS A 106 -10.03 3.50 -1.96
CA LYS A 106 -11.38 4.08 -1.83
C LYS A 106 -11.34 5.46 -1.18
N ALA A 107 -10.57 5.63 -0.11
CA ALA A 107 -10.38 6.93 0.54
C ALA A 107 -9.75 7.96 -0.41
N PHE A 108 -8.74 7.55 -1.18
CA PHE A 108 -8.12 8.39 -2.20
C PHE A 108 -9.12 8.84 -3.28
N LEU A 109 -9.94 7.93 -3.82
CA LEU A 109 -10.97 8.26 -4.81
C LEU A 109 -12.02 9.25 -4.25
N MET A 110 -12.45 9.06 -3.00
CA MET A 110 -13.38 9.99 -2.34
C MET A 110 -12.78 11.38 -2.16
N ALA A 111 -11.50 11.47 -1.77
CA ALA A 111 -10.79 12.73 -1.63
C ALA A 111 -10.67 13.47 -2.98
N MET A 112 -10.31 12.74 -4.05
CA MET A 112 -10.23 13.30 -5.40
C MET A 112 -11.60 13.78 -5.91
N ALA A 113 -12.67 13.01 -5.67
CA ALA A 113 -14.02 13.40 -6.06
C ALA A 113 -14.45 14.71 -5.36
N LYS A 114 -14.19 14.83 -4.05
CA LYS A 114 -14.45 16.06 -3.29
C LYS A 114 -13.65 17.24 -3.84
N GLY A 115 -12.36 17.05 -4.12
CA GLY A 115 -11.52 18.10 -4.70
C GLY A 115 -12.05 18.61 -6.04
N LYS A 116 -12.54 17.73 -6.91
CA LYS A 116 -13.18 18.12 -8.17
C LYS A 116 -14.46 18.93 -7.95
N GLN A 117 -15.32 18.49 -7.03
CA GLN A 117 -16.57 19.19 -6.69
C GLN A 117 -16.30 20.60 -6.13
N GLU A 118 -15.27 20.78 -5.30
CA GLU A 118 -14.90 22.10 -4.78
C GLU A 118 -14.42 23.05 -5.89
N ILE A 119 -13.67 22.54 -6.88
CA ILE A 119 -13.23 23.33 -8.04
C ILE A 119 -14.43 23.75 -8.89
N GLU A 120 -15.34 22.82 -9.18
CA GLU A 120 -16.55 23.09 -9.97
C GLU A 120 -17.47 24.11 -9.26
N LEU A 121 -17.69 23.96 -7.96
CA LEU A 121 -18.51 24.89 -7.17
C LEU A 121 -17.92 26.30 -7.16
N LYS A 122 -16.60 26.43 -6.97
CA LYS A 122 -15.90 27.72 -7.03
C LYS A 122 -16.03 28.38 -8.40
N ALA A 123 -15.94 27.60 -9.48
CA ALA A 123 -16.12 28.11 -10.84
C ALA A 123 -17.55 28.62 -11.10
N LEU A 124 -18.58 27.93 -10.58
CA LEU A 124 -19.97 28.37 -10.68
C LEU A 124 -20.24 29.66 -9.90
N LEU A 125 -19.69 29.77 -8.68
CA LEU A 125 -19.85 30.97 -7.85
C LEU A 125 -19.15 32.20 -8.45
N ALA A 126 -17.97 32.02 -9.06
CA ALA A 126 -17.30 33.09 -9.78
C ALA A 126 -18.16 33.59 -10.95
N LYS A 127 -18.71 32.67 -11.75
CA LYS A 127 -19.59 33.02 -12.88
C LYS A 127 -20.89 33.71 -12.46
N SER A 128 -21.47 33.34 -11.31
CA SER A 128 -22.69 33.99 -10.81
C SER A 128 -22.43 35.42 -10.29
N ASN A 129 -21.24 35.68 -9.71
CA ASN A 129 -20.86 37.01 -9.26
C ASN A 129 -20.56 37.98 -10.41
N ASP A 130 -20.07 37.49 -11.55
CA ASP A 130 -19.83 38.32 -12.73
C ASP A 130 -21.13 38.69 -13.49
N SER A 131 -22.25 38.06 -13.14
CA SER A 131 -23.57 38.28 -13.77
C SER A 131 -24.53 39.13 -12.92
N ALA A 132 -24.07 39.60 -11.74
CA ALA A 132 -24.81 40.43 -10.80
C ALA A 132 -24.21 41.85 -10.73
#